data_AF-A0A8S1MXE2-F1
#
_entry.id   AF-A0A8S1MXE2-F1
#
_cell.length_a   1.000
_cell.length_b   1.000
_cell.length_c   1.000
_cell.angle_alpha   90.00
_cell.angle_beta   90.00
_cell.angle_gamma   90.00
#
_symmetry.space_group_name_H-M   'P 1'
#
loop_
_entity.id
_entity.type
_entity.pdbx_description
1 polymer ?
#
loop_
_entity_poly.entity_id
_entity_poly.type
_entity_poly.pdbx_seq_one_letter_code
_entity_poly.pdbx_strand_id
1 'polypeptide(L)'
;MSWDAYVTNLTANGALEYAAIIGLDGNIWASNFGVAVLPSYQADVPDEKNPDVTTKVAYDEKAAFVHSLTHNGDSGNKAGIRINNQKYYSVQFDGESKSWYLKKNKGGACVAWANTVAVFASFSQTINAENGAPQNASDCNKRVLDMAKYLAESGY
;
A
#
# COMPACT_ATOMS: atom_id res chain seq x y z
N MET A 1 -6.37 0.76 -22.49
CA MET A 1 -5.89 1.73 -21.47
C MET A 1 -4.63 1.15 -20.86
N SER A 2 -3.60 1.96 -20.63
CA SER A 2 -2.39 1.49 -19.93
C SER A 2 -2.63 1.49 -18.41
N TRP A 3 -1.91 0.64 -17.69
CA TRP A 3 -1.97 0.59 -16.22
C TRP A 3 -1.58 1.92 -15.56
N ASP A 4 -0.69 2.70 -16.21
CA ASP A 4 -0.28 4.03 -15.76
C ASP A 4 -1.41 5.05 -15.74
N ALA A 5 -2.43 4.88 -16.58
CA ALA A 5 -3.60 5.76 -16.58
C ALA A 5 -4.41 5.59 -15.30
N TYR A 6 -4.51 4.37 -14.75
CA TYR A 6 -5.17 4.13 -13.48
C TYR A 6 -4.39 4.74 -12.31
N VAL A 7 -3.06 4.63 -12.31
CA VAL A 7 -2.20 5.28 -11.32
C VAL A 7 -2.38 6.79 -11.36
N THR A 8 -2.36 7.39 -12.55
CA THR A 8 -2.55 8.83 -12.75
C THR A 8 -3.93 9.27 -12.25
N ASN A 9 -4.98 8.47 -12.49
CA ASN A 9 -6.33 8.76 -12.00
C ASN A 9 -6.41 8.71 -10.46
N LEU A 10 -5.75 7.73 -9.83
CA LEU A 10 -5.68 7.61 -8.38
C LEU A 10 -5.02 8.85 -7.77
N THR A 11 -3.88 9.29 -8.31
CA THR A 11 -3.12 10.44 -7.80
C THR A 11 -3.62 11.80 -8.31
N ALA A 12 -4.69 11.82 -9.09
CA ALA A 12 -5.22 13.06 -9.67
C ALA A 12 -5.53 14.10 -8.59
N ASN A 13 -5.29 15.37 -8.92
CA ASN A 13 -5.48 16.54 -8.05
C ASN A 13 -4.58 16.54 -6.80
N GLY A 14 -3.47 15.79 -6.82
CA GLY A 14 -2.58 15.65 -5.67
C GLY A 14 -3.25 14.99 -4.45
N ALA A 15 -4.34 14.25 -4.66
CA ALA A 15 -5.13 13.66 -3.57
C ALA A 15 -4.37 12.58 -2.78
N LEU A 16 -3.42 11.90 -3.42
CA LEU A 16 -2.64 10.78 -2.88
C LEU A 16 -1.15 11.03 -3.07
N GLU A 17 -0.35 10.54 -2.14
CA GLU A 17 1.11 10.66 -2.14
C GLU A 17 1.72 9.67 -3.15
N TYR A 18 1.32 8.40 -3.03
CA TYR A 18 1.75 7.34 -3.94
C TYR A 18 0.59 6.42 -4.29
N ALA A 19 0.65 5.79 -5.47
CA ALA A 19 -0.27 4.77 -5.90
C ALA A 19 0.45 3.72 -6.76
N ALA A 20 -0.02 2.48 -6.68
CA ALA A 20 0.46 1.38 -7.48
C ALA A 20 -0.66 0.40 -7.81
N ILE A 21 -0.56 -0.18 -8.99
CA ILE A 21 -1.28 -1.36 -9.43
C ILE A 21 -0.31 -2.53 -9.34
N ILE A 22 -0.64 -3.52 -8.52
CA ILE A 22 0.23 -4.65 -8.17
C ILE A 22 -0.54 -5.93 -8.47
N GLY A 23 0.03 -6.87 -9.21
CA GLY A 23 -0.57 -8.21 -9.33
C GLY A 23 -0.70 -8.89 -7.97
N LEU A 24 -1.63 -9.85 -7.84
CA LEU A 24 -1.73 -10.65 -6.60
C LEU A 24 -0.48 -11.51 -6.32
N ASP A 25 0.40 -11.64 -7.31
CA ASP A 25 1.74 -12.24 -7.20
C ASP A 25 2.80 -11.26 -6.64
N GLY A 26 2.43 -10.01 -6.38
CA GLY A 26 3.29 -8.95 -5.87
C GLY A 26 4.13 -8.23 -6.93
N ASN A 27 3.96 -8.52 -8.22
CA ASN A 27 4.63 -7.79 -9.29
C ASN A 27 3.94 -6.45 -9.55
N ILE A 28 4.70 -5.35 -9.62
CA ILE A 28 4.17 -4.03 -9.94
C ILE A 28 3.85 -3.97 -11.43
N TRP A 29 2.59 -3.64 -11.77
CA TRP A 29 2.15 -3.45 -13.16
C TRP A 29 2.20 -1.98 -13.57
N ALA A 30 1.93 -1.07 -12.63
CA ALA A 30 2.20 0.36 -12.76
C ALA A 30 2.34 0.98 -11.37
N SER A 31 3.17 2.00 -11.23
CA SER A 31 3.27 2.77 -10.00
C SER A 31 3.80 4.16 -10.29
N ASN A 32 3.58 5.09 -9.37
CA ASN A 32 4.35 6.32 -9.32
C ASN A 32 5.51 6.21 -8.31
N PHE A 33 5.89 4.98 -7.95
CA PHE A 33 7.04 4.75 -7.08
C PHE A 33 8.32 4.99 -7.86
N GLY A 34 9.40 5.33 -7.15
CA GLY A 34 10.74 5.37 -7.74
C GLY A 34 11.34 3.99 -8.04
N VAL A 35 10.57 2.90 -7.88
CA VAL A 35 11.03 1.51 -8.00
C VAL A 35 10.12 0.71 -8.95
N ALA A 36 10.73 -0.10 -9.81
CA ALA A 36 10.02 -0.95 -10.76
C ALA A 36 9.49 -2.25 -10.14
N VAL A 37 10.03 -2.65 -8.99
CA VAL A 37 9.63 -3.86 -8.24
C VAL A 37 9.64 -3.55 -6.76
N LEU A 38 8.84 -4.29 -5.99
CA LEU A 38 8.92 -4.27 -4.53
C LEU A 38 10.29 -4.86 -4.11
N PRO A 39 11.17 -4.07 -3.45
CA PRO A 39 12.56 -4.45 -3.23
C PRO A 39 12.73 -5.39 -2.03
N SER A 40 13.87 -6.08 -2.03
CA SER A 40 14.37 -6.82 -0.87
C SER A 40 15.59 -6.09 -0.28
N TYR A 41 15.64 -5.92 1.04
CA TYR A 41 16.66 -5.15 1.76
C TYR A 41 16.77 -5.60 3.23
N GLN A 42 17.69 -4.99 3.97
CA GLN A 42 17.79 -5.17 5.42
C GLN A 42 16.94 -4.10 6.12
N ALA A 43 15.85 -4.52 6.76
CA ALA A 43 14.97 -3.63 7.49
C ALA A 43 15.42 -3.49 8.95
N ASP A 44 15.48 -2.26 9.42
CA ASP A 44 15.75 -1.93 10.81
C ASP A 44 14.49 -2.16 11.67
N VAL A 45 14.62 -3.01 12.69
CA VAL A 45 13.57 -3.37 13.64
C VAL A 45 14.03 -3.06 15.07
N PRO A 46 13.40 -2.11 15.77
CA PRO A 46 13.68 -1.85 17.18
C PRO A 46 13.36 -3.07 18.04
N ASP A 47 14.19 -3.35 19.04
CA ASP A 47 13.95 -4.41 20.02
C ASP A 47 12.75 -4.04 20.91
N GLU A 48 11.94 -5.05 21.26
CA GLU A 48 10.72 -4.86 22.06
C GLU A 48 11.02 -4.42 23.50
N LYS A 49 12.17 -4.81 24.05
CA LYS A 49 12.59 -4.49 25.42
C LYS A 49 13.44 -3.24 25.49
N ASN A 50 14.13 -2.89 24.41
CA ASN A 50 14.93 -1.67 24.33
C ASN A 50 14.82 -1.01 22.93
N PRO A 51 13.95 0.01 22.78
CA PRO A 51 13.75 0.70 21.50
C PRO A 51 15.01 1.35 20.91
N ASP A 52 16.04 1.60 21.72
CA ASP A 52 17.32 2.17 21.27
C ASP A 52 18.22 1.12 20.60
N VAL A 53 17.89 -0.17 20.72
CA VAL A 53 18.60 -1.27 20.07
C VAL A 53 17.85 -1.66 18.80
N THR A 54 18.52 -1.57 17.66
CA THR A 54 17.93 -1.91 16.36
C THR A 54 18.59 -3.14 15.77
N THR A 55 17.80 -4.12 15.37
CA THR A 55 18.27 -5.34 14.69
C THR A 55 17.95 -5.24 13.19
N LYS A 56 18.92 -5.62 12.36
CA LYS A 56 18.72 -5.74 10.91
C LYS A 56 18.11 -7.10 10.59
N VAL A 57 16.95 -7.07 9.95
CA VAL A 57 16.21 -8.27 9.54
C VAL A 57 16.13 -8.27 8.02
N ALA A 58 16.48 -9.38 7.39
CA ALA A 58 16.26 -9.56 5.96
C ALA A 58 14.76 -9.43 5.65
N TYR A 59 14.45 -8.55 4.71
CA TYR A 59 13.09 -8.17 4.40
C TYR A 59 12.87 -8.16 2.88
N ASP A 60 11.75 -8.71 2.47
CA ASP A 60 11.33 -8.78 1.07
C ASP A 60 9.91 -8.22 0.99
N GLU A 61 9.76 -7.03 0.39
CA GLU A 61 8.47 -6.35 0.30
C GLU A 61 7.46 -7.16 -0.51
N LYS A 62 7.91 -7.81 -1.58
CA LYS A 62 7.05 -8.63 -2.43
C LYS A 62 6.50 -9.81 -1.65
N ALA A 63 7.37 -10.57 -1.00
CA ALA A 63 6.98 -11.75 -0.23
C ALA A 63 6.06 -11.36 0.94
N ALA A 64 6.40 -10.29 1.66
CA ALA A 64 5.59 -9.81 2.78
C ALA A 64 4.20 -9.33 2.31
N PHE A 65 4.13 -8.61 1.18
CA PHE A 65 2.86 -8.13 0.62
C PHE A 65 1.94 -9.29 0.21
N VAL A 66 2.46 -10.26 -0.56
CA VAL A 66 1.68 -11.44 -0.99
C VAL A 66 1.24 -12.28 0.21
N HIS A 67 2.13 -12.46 1.20
CA HIS A 67 1.79 -13.14 2.44
C HIS A 67 0.66 -12.42 3.19
N SER A 68 0.73 -11.08 3.31
CA SER A 68 -0.31 -10.30 3.99
C SER A 68 -1.68 -10.38 3.32
N LEU A 69 -1.74 -10.39 1.99
CA LEU A 69 -3.01 -10.53 1.27
C LEU A 69 -3.69 -11.89 1.54
N THR A 70 -2.91 -12.92 1.87
CA THR A 70 -3.41 -14.28 2.12
C THR A 70 -3.55 -14.63 3.60
N HIS A 71 -2.98 -13.81 4.50
CA HIS A 71 -2.93 -14.05 5.95
C HIS A 71 -3.50 -12.87 6.75
N ASN A 72 -4.60 -12.29 6.27
CA ASN A 72 -5.37 -11.25 6.97
C ASN A 72 -4.53 -10.04 7.45
N GLY A 73 -3.59 -9.59 6.61
CA GLY A 73 -2.74 -8.45 6.89
C GLY A 73 -1.52 -8.75 7.76
N ASP A 74 -1.22 -10.03 8.03
CA ASP A 74 0.05 -10.44 8.65
C ASP A 74 1.17 -10.51 7.60
N SER A 75 2.22 -9.73 7.82
CA SER A 75 3.42 -9.73 6.97
C SER A 75 4.28 -10.99 7.07
N GLY A 76 4.09 -11.83 8.09
CA GLY A 76 4.93 -13.01 8.34
C GLY A 76 6.40 -12.66 8.68
N ASN A 77 6.69 -11.38 8.90
CA ASN A 77 8.04 -10.87 9.15
C ASN A 77 8.03 -9.84 10.29
N LYS A 78 9.06 -9.88 11.15
CA LYS A 78 9.21 -8.98 12.30
C LYS A 78 9.32 -7.50 11.92
N ALA A 79 9.71 -7.18 10.68
CA ALA A 79 9.78 -5.81 10.21
C ALA A 79 8.41 -5.19 9.88
N GLY A 80 7.32 -5.97 9.97
CA GLY A 80 5.94 -5.55 9.67
C GLY A 80 5.67 -5.49 8.17
N ILE A 81 4.54 -4.90 7.77
CA ILE A 81 4.26 -4.62 6.36
C ILE A 81 4.97 -3.32 5.93
N ARG A 82 5.67 -3.38 4.80
CA ARG A 82 6.30 -2.23 4.16
C ARG A 82 5.99 -2.23 2.67
N ILE A 83 5.77 -1.04 2.12
CA ILE A 83 5.58 -0.81 0.69
C ILE A 83 6.36 0.46 0.35
N ASN A 84 7.23 0.40 -0.64
CA ASN A 84 8.13 1.49 -1.04
C ASN A 84 9.01 1.97 0.14
N ASN A 85 9.60 1.02 0.88
CA ASN A 85 10.41 1.20 2.08
C ASN A 85 9.73 1.96 3.24
N GLN A 86 8.41 2.16 3.16
CA GLN A 86 7.63 2.79 4.21
C GLN A 86 6.92 1.72 5.04
N LYS A 87 7.16 1.74 6.35
CA LYS A 87 6.44 0.85 7.28
C LYS A 87 5.01 1.33 7.51
N TYR A 88 4.08 0.38 7.48
CA TYR A 88 2.67 0.57 7.80
C TYR A 88 2.22 -0.38 8.90
N TYR A 89 1.10 -0.04 9.53
CA TYR A 89 0.42 -0.89 10.50
C TYR A 89 -1.00 -1.18 10.01
N SER A 90 -1.39 -2.44 10.07
CA SER A 90 -2.76 -2.88 9.78
C SER A 90 -3.74 -2.20 10.75
N VAL A 91 -4.76 -1.56 10.21
CA VAL A 91 -5.89 -1.00 10.96
C VAL A 91 -7.07 -1.95 10.89
N GLN A 92 -7.40 -2.40 9.68
CA GLN A 92 -8.49 -3.33 9.44
C GLN A 92 -8.21 -4.07 8.15
N PHE A 93 -8.32 -5.40 8.19
CA PHE A 93 -8.29 -6.27 7.03
C PHE A 93 -9.66 -6.92 6.91
N ASP A 94 -10.26 -6.84 5.73
CA ASP A 94 -11.52 -7.48 5.39
C ASP A 94 -11.34 -8.25 4.08
N GLY A 95 -11.22 -9.58 4.19
CA GLY A 95 -11.05 -10.46 3.06
C GLY A 95 -12.32 -10.64 2.22
N GLU A 96 -13.50 -10.39 2.79
CA GLU A 96 -14.79 -10.48 2.09
C GLU A 96 -15.00 -9.25 1.23
N SER A 97 -14.79 -8.06 1.81
CA SER A 97 -14.83 -6.78 1.08
C SER A 97 -13.57 -6.53 0.24
N LYS A 98 -12.60 -7.46 0.26
CA LYS A 98 -11.29 -7.36 -0.40
C LYS A 98 -10.60 -6.01 -0.16
N SER A 99 -10.56 -5.59 1.10
CA SER A 99 -10.01 -4.30 1.51
C SER A 99 -9.10 -4.41 2.72
N TRP A 100 -8.07 -3.57 2.76
CA TRP A 100 -7.08 -3.52 3.83
C TRP A 100 -6.63 -2.08 4.07
N TYR A 101 -7.00 -1.55 5.24
CA TYR A 101 -6.63 -0.22 5.67
C TYR A 101 -5.37 -0.25 6.51
N LEU A 102 -4.47 0.68 6.19
CA LEU A 102 -3.14 0.80 6.76
C LEU A 102 -2.94 2.20 7.33
N LYS A 103 -2.21 2.31 8.44
CA LYS A 103 -1.77 3.59 9.01
C LYS A 103 -0.26 3.69 9.04
N LYS A 104 0.25 4.91 8.89
CA LYS A 104 1.65 5.28 9.15
C LYS A 104 1.69 6.56 9.99
N ASN A 105 2.88 6.98 10.40
CA ASN A 105 3.01 8.26 11.09
C ASN A 105 2.50 9.40 10.18
N LYS A 106 1.58 10.23 10.69
CA LYS A 106 0.94 11.33 9.95
C LYS A 106 0.37 10.95 8.57
N GLY A 107 -0.16 9.73 8.42
CA GLY A 107 -0.71 9.29 7.15
C GLY A 107 -1.22 7.85 7.19
N GLY A 108 -1.39 7.27 6.01
CA GLY A 108 -1.83 5.89 5.89
C GLY A 108 -1.78 5.40 4.45
N ALA A 109 -2.39 4.24 4.25
CA ALA A 109 -2.58 3.67 2.94
C ALA A 109 -3.85 2.80 2.92
N CYS A 110 -4.31 2.51 1.72
CA CYS A 110 -5.35 1.54 1.45
C CYS A 110 -4.86 0.57 0.40
N VAL A 111 -5.14 -0.71 0.62
CA VAL A 111 -5.06 -1.75 -0.39
C VAL A 111 -6.47 -2.28 -0.60
N ALA A 112 -6.91 -2.38 -1.84
CA ALA A 112 -8.11 -3.13 -2.21
C ALA A 112 -7.78 -3.99 -3.42
N TRP A 113 -8.41 -5.15 -3.56
CA TRP A 113 -8.05 -6.07 -4.65
C TRP A 113 -9.24 -6.65 -5.39
N ALA A 114 -8.99 -6.99 -6.64
CA ALA A 114 -9.92 -7.64 -7.57
C ALA A 114 -9.59 -9.15 -7.65
N ASN A 115 -9.68 -9.78 -8.81
CA ASN A 115 -9.42 -11.23 -8.95
C ASN A 115 -7.94 -11.56 -9.25
N THR A 116 -7.21 -10.63 -9.84
CA THR A 116 -5.85 -10.79 -10.35
C THR A 116 -4.94 -9.63 -9.95
N VAL A 117 -5.52 -8.53 -9.47
CA VAL A 117 -4.80 -7.28 -9.19
C VAL A 117 -5.20 -6.67 -7.84
N ALA A 118 -4.24 -6.04 -7.18
CA ALA A 118 -4.38 -5.19 -6.02
C ALA A 118 -4.07 -3.74 -6.38
N VAL A 119 -4.92 -2.83 -5.91
CA VAL A 119 -4.76 -1.39 -5.97
C VAL A 119 -4.23 -0.93 -4.62
N PHE A 120 -3.07 -0.30 -4.62
CA PHE A 120 -2.49 0.34 -3.45
C PHE A 120 -2.47 1.86 -3.64
N ALA A 121 -2.78 2.61 -2.60
CA ALA A 121 -2.39 4.00 -2.53
C ALA A 121 -2.09 4.45 -1.10
N SER A 122 -1.20 5.44 -0.96
CA SER A 122 -0.87 6.08 0.30
C SER A 122 -1.24 7.55 0.32
N PHE A 123 -1.53 8.06 1.51
CA PHE A 123 -1.76 9.47 1.77
C PHE A 123 -0.87 9.96 2.92
N SER A 124 -0.56 11.25 2.91
CA SER A 124 0.13 11.92 4.00
C SER A 124 -0.60 13.21 4.41
N GLN A 125 -0.88 13.34 5.71
CA GLN A 125 -1.46 14.56 6.29
C GLN A 125 -0.47 15.74 6.28
N THR A 126 0.79 15.51 5.91
CA THR A 126 1.79 16.57 5.72
C THR A 126 1.82 17.12 4.29
N ILE A 127 1.06 16.52 3.38
CA ILE A 127 0.96 16.94 1.99
C ILE A 127 -0.46 17.47 1.78
N ASN A 128 -0.57 18.63 1.14
CA ASN A 128 -1.85 19.17 0.73
C ASN A 128 -2.16 18.72 -0.69
N ALA A 129 -3.42 18.33 -0.92
CA ALA A 129 -3.95 18.18 -2.25
C ALA A 129 -4.07 19.56 -2.93
N GLU A 130 -4.36 19.60 -4.23
CA GLU A 130 -4.45 20.84 -5.00
C GLU A 130 -5.52 21.81 -4.47
N ASN A 131 -6.55 21.29 -3.80
CA ASN A 131 -7.58 22.10 -3.15
C ASN A 131 -7.11 22.78 -1.84
N GLY A 132 -5.84 22.60 -1.45
CA GLY A 132 -5.25 23.17 -0.24
C GLY A 132 -5.53 22.40 1.04
N ALA A 133 -6.37 21.37 1.00
CA ALA A 133 -6.65 20.51 2.16
C ALA A 133 -5.59 19.40 2.30
N PRO A 134 -5.25 18.98 3.54
CA PRO A 134 -4.39 17.83 3.75
C PRO A 134 -4.98 16.55 3.14
N GLN A 135 -4.13 15.70 2.57
CA GLN A 135 -4.56 14.38 2.14
C GLN A 135 -5.08 13.57 3.34
N ASN A 136 -6.07 12.72 3.10
CA ASN A 136 -6.79 12.03 4.16
C ASN A 136 -7.21 10.61 3.77
N ALA A 137 -7.55 9.82 4.79
CA ALA A 137 -7.96 8.42 4.62
C ALA A 137 -9.27 8.28 3.83
N SER A 138 -10.21 9.23 3.96
CA SER A 138 -11.52 9.12 3.34
C SER A 138 -11.41 9.13 1.81
N ASP A 139 -10.70 10.13 1.25
CA ASP A 139 -10.49 10.23 -0.19
C ASP A 139 -9.61 9.08 -0.71
N CYS A 140 -8.55 8.72 0.03
CA CYS A 140 -7.68 7.60 -0.30
C CYS A 140 -8.44 6.27 -0.39
N ASN A 141 -9.19 5.92 0.66
CA ASN A 141 -9.91 4.66 0.71
C ASN A 141 -10.96 4.60 -0.40
N LYS A 142 -11.73 5.68 -0.58
CA LYS A 142 -12.76 5.73 -1.62
C LYS A 142 -12.17 5.49 -3.01
N ARG A 143 -11.11 6.21 -3.39
CA ARG A 143 -10.46 6.06 -4.70
C ARG A 143 -9.92 4.65 -4.94
N VAL A 144 -9.28 4.06 -3.94
CA VAL A 144 -8.72 2.71 -4.02
C VAL A 144 -9.83 1.66 -4.16
N LEU A 145 -10.90 1.76 -3.36
CA LEU A 145 -12.04 0.84 -3.42
C LEU A 145 -12.81 0.96 -4.74
N ASP A 146 -13.11 2.18 -5.19
CA ASP A 146 -13.81 2.43 -6.45
C ASP A 146 -12.99 1.88 -7.64
N MET A 147 -11.67 2.07 -7.62
CA MET A 147 -10.77 1.52 -8.64
C MET A 147 -10.73 -0.01 -8.63
N ALA A 148 -10.56 -0.63 -7.45
CA ALA A 148 -10.54 -2.08 -7.33
C ALA A 148 -11.86 -2.70 -7.78
N LYS A 149 -13.00 -2.07 -7.44
CA LYS A 149 -14.32 -2.48 -7.90
C LYS A 149 -14.44 -2.39 -9.43
N TYR A 150 -14.04 -1.27 -10.01
CA TYR A 150 -14.04 -1.08 -11.47
C TYR A 150 -13.19 -2.14 -12.19
N LEU A 151 -12.00 -2.45 -11.65
CA LEU A 151 -11.12 -3.48 -12.20
C LEU A 151 -11.75 -4.87 -12.11
N ALA A 152 -12.39 -5.21 -10.98
CA ALA A 152 -13.12 -6.47 -10.82
C ALA A 152 -14.28 -6.60 -11.83
N GLU A 153 -15.06 -5.54 -12.02
CA GLU A 153 -16.15 -5.48 -13.02
C GLU A 153 -15.62 -5.58 -14.46
N SER A 154 -14.39 -5.12 -14.69
CA SER A 154 -13.69 -5.22 -15.98
C SER A 154 -13.02 -6.58 -16.22
N GLY A 155 -13.18 -7.54 -15.31
CA GLY A 155 -12.67 -8.91 -15.43
C GLY A 155 -11.26 -9.14 -14.90
N TYR A 156 -10.70 -8.16 -14.19
CA TYR A 156 -9.40 -8.28 -13.51
C TYR A 156 -9.54 -8.76 -12.06
#